data_AF-A0A504KPY4-F1
#
_entry.id   AF-A0A504KPY4-F1
#
_cell.length_a   1.000
_cell.length_b   1.000
_cell.length_c   1.000
_cell.angle_alpha   90.00
_cell.angle_beta   90.00
_cell.angle_gamma   90.00
#
_symmetry.space_group_name_H-M   'P 1'
#
loop_
_entity.id
_entity.type
_entity.pdbx_description
1 polymer ?
#
loop_
_entity_poly.entity_id
_entity_poly.type
_entity_poly.pdbx_seq_one_letter_code
_entity_poly.pdbx_strand_id
1 'polypeptide(L)'
;PTLPPRHELIAFGLWLQKSLGAHAIIHVGAHGTLEWLPGKTVALSDACFPEIVTGSLPVIYPFIVSNPGEAAQAKRRISAVTLGHLPPPLTGAGLDENQQKLERLVDEYAQADGLDRRRRDRLAKLIVETARKTGLASEAGVARTDAPDEALRRIDAWLCDLKDFAVKDGLHIYGRSPDGETDALRRQSAEAERTA
;
A
#
# COMPACT_ATOMS: atom_id res chain seq x y z
N PRO A 1 -0.62 -24.87 -5.10
CA PRO A 1 -2.04 -25.26 -5.30
C PRO A 1 -2.17 -26.43 -6.27
N THR A 2 -3.01 -27.43 -5.96
CA THR A 2 -3.19 -28.65 -6.78
C THR A 2 -4.56 -28.71 -7.47
N LEU A 3 -5.52 -27.88 -7.07
CA LEU A 3 -6.86 -27.85 -7.66
C LEU A 3 -6.81 -27.25 -9.08
N PRO A 4 -7.17 -28.00 -10.13
CA PRO A 4 -7.24 -27.47 -11.49
C PRO A 4 -8.27 -26.33 -11.61
N PRO A 5 -8.08 -25.38 -12.56
CA PRO A 5 -9.09 -24.39 -12.87
C PRO A 5 -10.38 -25.05 -13.39
N ARG A 6 -11.50 -24.34 -13.24
CA ARG A 6 -12.78 -24.76 -13.80
C ARG A 6 -12.73 -24.73 -15.33
N HIS A 7 -13.59 -25.53 -15.96
CA HIS A 7 -13.72 -25.56 -17.41
C HIS A 7 -14.03 -24.19 -18.02
N GLU A 8 -14.72 -23.29 -17.31
CA GLU A 8 -15.02 -21.94 -17.80
C GLU A 8 -13.76 -21.13 -18.09
N LEU A 9 -12.73 -21.21 -17.23
CA LEU A 9 -11.47 -20.49 -17.43
C LEU A 9 -10.70 -21.03 -18.64
N ILE A 10 -10.70 -22.35 -18.82
CA ILE A 10 -10.06 -23.00 -19.97
C ILE A 10 -10.80 -22.62 -21.26
N ALA A 11 -12.13 -22.65 -21.24
CA ALA A 11 -12.95 -22.25 -22.38
C ALA A 11 -12.73 -20.78 -22.76
N PHE A 12 -12.60 -19.88 -21.78
CA PHE A 12 -12.27 -18.48 -22.01
C PHE A 12 -10.91 -18.30 -22.68
N GLY A 13 -9.87 -18.99 -22.19
CA GLY A 13 -8.54 -18.97 -22.82
C GLY A 13 -8.56 -19.48 -24.25
N LEU A 14 -9.24 -20.60 -24.50
CA LEU A 14 -9.39 -21.16 -25.85
C LEU A 14 -10.19 -20.24 -26.77
N TRP A 15 -11.21 -19.57 -26.26
CA TRP A 15 -11.97 -18.57 -27.02
C TRP A 15 -11.11 -17.39 -27.41
N LEU A 16 -10.30 -16.84 -26.49
CA LEU A 16 -9.34 -15.76 -26.79
C LEU A 16 -8.37 -16.17 -27.91
N GLN A 17 -7.83 -17.37 -27.83
CA GLN A 17 -6.83 -17.88 -28.78
C GLN A 17 -7.43 -18.20 -30.15
N LYS A 18 -8.56 -18.93 -30.19
CA LYS A 18 -9.04 -19.60 -31.42
C LYS A 18 -10.24 -18.93 -32.07
N SER A 19 -11.12 -18.33 -31.28
CA SER A 19 -12.36 -17.75 -31.78
C SER A 19 -12.26 -16.25 -31.94
N LEU A 20 -11.74 -15.55 -30.93
CA LEU A 20 -11.45 -14.13 -31.02
C LEU A 20 -10.22 -13.87 -31.89
N GLY A 21 -9.24 -14.78 -31.89
CA GLY A 21 -7.98 -14.60 -32.61
C GLY A 21 -7.17 -13.45 -32.02
N ALA A 22 -7.11 -13.35 -30.69
CA ALA A 22 -6.36 -12.29 -30.02
C ALA A 22 -4.88 -12.35 -30.43
N HIS A 23 -4.26 -11.18 -30.62
CA HIS A 23 -2.83 -11.09 -30.92
C HIS A 23 -1.98 -10.94 -29.66
N ALA A 24 -2.58 -10.45 -28.56
CA ALA A 24 -1.95 -10.25 -27.26
C ALA A 24 -3.01 -10.14 -26.16
N ILE A 25 -2.58 -10.32 -24.91
CA ILE A 25 -3.39 -10.13 -23.71
C ILE A 25 -2.79 -8.97 -22.92
N ILE A 26 -3.61 -7.97 -22.57
CA ILE A 26 -3.23 -6.97 -21.57
C ILE A 26 -3.88 -7.38 -20.24
N HIS A 27 -3.07 -7.84 -19.30
CA HIS A 27 -3.52 -8.20 -17.95
C HIS A 27 -3.42 -6.95 -17.06
N VAL A 28 -4.49 -6.58 -16.36
CA VAL A 28 -4.51 -5.38 -15.52
C VAL A 28 -4.81 -5.76 -14.07
N GLY A 29 -3.94 -5.38 -13.14
CA GLY A 29 -4.08 -5.66 -11.70
C GLY A 29 -2.74 -5.98 -11.02
N ALA A 30 -2.70 -5.98 -9.69
CA ALA A 30 -1.48 -6.27 -8.95
C ALA A 30 -1.10 -7.76 -8.93
N HIS A 31 -2.08 -8.66 -9.10
CA HIS A 31 -1.90 -10.09 -9.36
C HIS A 31 -3.10 -10.66 -10.10
N GLY A 32 -2.84 -11.62 -10.98
CA GLY A 32 -3.84 -12.44 -11.62
C GLY A 32 -3.99 -13.78 -10.91
N THR A 33 -5.00 -14.57 -11.28
CA THR A 33 -5.06 -15.98 -10.87
C THR A 33 -4.21 -16.87 -11.78
N LEU A 34 -3.95 -16.39 -13.01
CA LEU A 34 -3.40 -17.17 -14.11
C LEU A 34 -1.99 -17.69 -13.82
N GLU A 35 -1.09 -16.80 -13.38
CA GLU A 35 0.29 -17.11 -13.03
C GLU A 35 0.43 -17.97 -11.77
N TRP A 36 -0.68 -18.25 -11.07
CA TRP A 36 -0.74 -19.09 -9.88
C TRP A 36 -1.45 -20.42 -10.10
N LEU A 37 -2.00 -20.67 -11.30
CA LEU A 37 -2.64 -21.94 -11.62
C LEU A 37 -1.67 -23.12 -11.46
N PRO A 38 -2.16 -24.34 -11.20
CA PRO A 38 -1.30 -25.50 -10.99
C PRO A 38 -0.41 -25.80 -12.20
N GLY A 39 0.79 -26.30 -11.94
CA GLY A 39 1.79 -26.63 -12.94
C GLY A 39 3.21 -26.42 -12.40
N LYS A 40 4.19 -26.45 -13.30
CA LYS A 40 5.59 -26.19 -12.96
C LYS A 40 5.79 -24.76 -12.43
N THR A 41 6.84 -24.56 -11.64
CA THR A 41 7.19 -23.26 -11.04
C THR A 41 7.79 -22.27 -12.03
N VAL A 42 8.44 -22.77 -13.08
CA VAL A 42 9.03 -22.02 -14.21
C VAL A 42 9.19 -22.98 -15.39
N ALA A 43 9.36 -22.46 -16.61
CA ALA A 43 9.53 -23.25 -17.83
C ALA A 43 8.38 -24.27 -17.98
N LEU A 44 7.17 -23.73 -18.17
CA LEU A 44 5.95 -24.51 -18.21
C LEU A 44 5.98 -25.52 -19.37
N SER A 45 5.30 -26.64 -19.15
CA SER A 45 4.97 -27.60 -20.22
C SER A 45 3.56 -27.35 -20.74
N ASP A 46 3.24 -27.94 -21.87
CA ASP A 46 1.89 -28.06 -22.44
C ASP A 46 0.82 -28.56 -21.44
N ALA A 47 1.20 -29.38 -20.47
CA ALA A 47 0.33 -29.85 -19.40
C ALA A 47 0.09 -28.84 -18.25
N CYS A 48 0.76 -27.68 -18.24
CA CYS A 48 0.60 -26.68 -17.19
C CYS A 48 -0.60 -25.77 -17.48
N PHE A 49 -1.44 -25.50 -16.49
CA PHE A 49 -2.67 -24.73 -16.71
C PHE A 49 -2.48 -23.30 -17.23
N PRO A 50 -1.46 -22.53 -16.80
CA PRO A 50 -1.22 -21.23 -17.41
C PRO A 50 -0.97 -21.35 -18.93
N GLU A 51 -0.15 -22.34 -19.34
CA GLU A 51 0.14 -22.64 -20.75
C GLU A 51 -1.11 -23.06 -21.52
N ILE A 52 -1.98 -23.88 -20.92
CA ILE A 52 -3.24 -24.30 -21.54
C ILE A 52 -4.17 -23.09 -21.78
N VAL A 53 -4.19 -22.12 -20.86
CA VAL A 53 -5.11 -20.98 -20.90
C VAL A 53 -4.60 -19.88 -21.84
N THR A 54 -3.30 -19.54 -21.82
CA THR A 54 -2.75 -18.47 -22.68
C THR A 54 -2.17 -18.96 -23.98
N GLY A 55 -1.66 -20.20 -24.02
CA GLY A 55 -0.86 -20.70 -25.12
C GLY A 55 0.28 -19.73 -25.45
N SER A 56 0.50 -19.50 -26.73
CA SER A 56 1.55 -18.61 -27.25
C SER A 56 1.17 -17.13 -27.28
N LEU A 57 0.05 -16.71 -26.66
CA LEU A 57 -0.36 -15.31 -26.65
C LEU A 57 0.65 -14.47 -25.84
N PRO A 58 1.23 -13.40 -26.41
CA PRO A 58 2.00 -12.44 -25.65
C PRO A 58 1.16 -11.83 -24.53
N VAL A 59 1.69 -11.81 -23.30
CA VAL A 59 1.04 -11.18 -22.14
C VAL A 59 1.78 -9.89 -21.80
N ILE A 60 1.10 -8.76 -21.95
CA ILE A 60 1.55 -7.44 -21.50
C ILE A 60 0.88 -7.18 -20.16
N TYR A 61 1.67 -6.75 -19.16
CA TYR A 61 1.18 -6.65 -17.80
C TYR A 61 1.67 -5.37 -17.12
N PRO A 62 0.89 -4.28 -17.12
CA PRO A 62 1.09 -3.15 -16.21
C PRO A 62 1.15 -3.65 -14.76
N PHE A 63 2.30 -3.46 -14.10
CA PHE A 63 2.58 -4.06 -12.80
C PHE A 63 3.17 -3.05 -11.81
N ILE A 64 2.73 -3.12 -10.56
CA ILE A 64 3.17 -2.18 -9.52
C ILE A 64 4.63 -2.44 -9.12
N VAL A 65 5.47 -1.40 -9.16
CA VAL A 65 6.92 -1.54 -8.90
C VAL A 65 7.25 -1.99 -7.47
N SER A 66 6.34 -1.75 -6.51
CA SER A 66 6.52 -2.15 -5.11
C SER A 66 6.26 -3.64 -4.87
N ASN A 67 5.87 -4.43 -5.89
CA ASN A 67 5.61 -5.87 -5.75
C ASN A 67 6.45 -6.73 -6.73
N PRO A 68 7.80 -6.69 -6.63
CA PRO A 68 8.67 -7.40 -7.57
C PRO A 68 8.59 -8.93 -7.46
N GLY A 69 8.20 -9.48 -6.30
CA GLY A 69 8.07 -10.92 -6.09
C GLY A 69 6.97 -11.54 -6.94
N GLU A 70 5.79 -10.91 -6.95
CA GLU A 70 4.67 -11.35 -7.80
C GLU A 70 4.95 -11.06 -9.28
N ALA A 71 5.61 -9.94 -9.60
CA ALA A 71 6.05 -9.64 -10.96
C ALA A 71 6.97 -10.74 -11.52
N ALA A 72 7.88 -11.27 -10.69
CA ALA A 72 8.76 -12.37 -11.08
C ALA A 72 7.97 -13.65 -11.39
N GLN A 73 6.89 -13.92 -10.67
CA GLN A 73 6.00 -15.06 -10.93
C GLN A 73 5.32 -14.92 -12.30
N ALA A 74 4.76 -13.73 -12.59
CA ALA A 74 4.13 -13.45 -13.88
C ALA A 74 5.14 -13.60 -15.04
N LYS A 75 6.35 -13.05 -14.90
CA LYS A 75 7.43 -13.22 -15.90
C LYS A 75 7.79 -14.68 -16.15
N ARG A 76 7.89 -15.49 -15.09
CA ARG A 76 8.39 -16.87 -15.18
C ARG A 76 7.34 -17.88 -15.62
N ARG A 77 6.06 -17.63 -15.34
CA ARG A 77 4.98 -18.61 -15.54
C ARG A 77 4.02 -18.26 -16.66
N ILE A 78 3.91 -16.99 -17.03
CA ILE A 78 3.05 -16.57 -18.15
C ILE A 78 3.80 -15.71 -19.17
N SER A 79 5.13 -15.71 -19.10
CA SER A 79 6.02 -14.97 -20.00
C SER A 79 5.65 -13.49 -20.10
N ALA A 80 5.13 -12.90 -19.02
CA ALA A 80 4.60 -11.55 -19.03
C ALA A 80 5.71 -10.51 -19.26
N VAL A 81 5.45 -9.59 -20.19
CA VAL A 81 6.18 -8.33 -20.32
C VAL A 81 5.60 -7.35 -19.30
N THR A 82 6.29 -7.20 -18.17
CA THR A 82 5.81 -6.32 -17.10
C THR A 82 6.20 -4.87 -17.38
N LEU A 83 5.21 -3.99 -17.47
CA LEU A 83 5.40 -2.55 -17.59
C LEU A 83 5.22 -1.92 -16.19
N GLY A 84 6.32 -1.48 -15.59
CA GLY A 84 6.32 -0.98 -14.22
C GLY A 84 5.55 0.33 -14.08
N HIS A 85 4.69 0.44 -13.07
CA HIS A 85 4.08 1.71 -12.68
C HIS A 85 4.23 1.99 -11.18
N LEU A 86 4.15 3.28 -10.82
CA LEU A 86 4.27 3.71 -9.43
C LEU A 86 3.03 3.33 -8.58
N PRO A 87 3.20 3.17 -7.25
CA PRO A 87 2.08 3.17 -6.33
C PRO A 87 1.36 4.53 -6.34
N PRO A 88 0.11 4.60 -5.84
CA PRO A 88 -0.57 5.88 -5.60
C PRO A 88 0.28 6.81 -4.72
N PRO A 89 0.12 8.14 -4.85
CA PRO A 89 0.82 9.10 -4.03
C PRO A 89 0.52 8.83 -2.55
N LEU A 90 1.54 8.98 -1.71
CA LEU A 90 1.37 8.93 -0.26
C LEU A 90 1.10 10.34 0.27
N THR A 91 0.16 10.45 1.19
CA THR A 91 -0.14 11.65 1.98
C THR A 91 -0.03 11.33 3.47
N GLY A 92 0.11 12.33 4.32
CA GLY A 92 0.03 12.14 5.76
C GLY A 92 -1.37 11.67 6.15
N ALA A 93 -1.47 10.71 7.08
CA ALA A 93 -2.76 10.23 7.58
C ALA A 93 -3.64 11.37 8.16
N GLY A 94 -3.01 12.47 8.56
CA GLY A 94 -3.64 13.53 9.32
C GLY A 94 -3.94 13.08 10.75
N LEU A 95 -4.35 14.02 11.58
CA LEU A 95 -4.81 13.75 12.93
C LEU A 95 -6.32 13.99 12.98
N ASP A 96 -7.06 13.09 13.63
CA ASP A 96 -8.46 13.33 13.97
C ASP A 96 -8.61 14.42 15.04
N GLU A 97 -9.83 14.84 15.34
CA GLU A 97 -10.09 15.93 16.28
C GLU A 97 -9.50 15.68 17.68
N ASN A 98 -9.55 14.42 18.16
CA ASN A 98 -9.04 14.05 19.47
C ASN A 98 -7.51 14.03 19.49
N GLN A 99 -6.90 13.54 18.41
CA GLN A 99 -5.46 13.51 18.21
C GLN A 99 -4.89 14.92 18.08
N GLN A 100 -5.53 15.81 17.30
CA GLN A 100 -5.16 17.23 17.22
C GLN A 100 -5.31 17.97 18.55
N LYS A 101 -6.34 17.63 19.33
CA LYS A 101 -6.50 18.18 20.68
C LYS A 101 -5.38 17.72 21.61
N LEU A 102 -4.99 16.46 21.51
CA LEU A 102 -3.91 15.90 22.31
C LEU A 102 -2.55 16.50 21.93
N GLU A 103 -2.28 16.65 20.63
CA GLU A 103 -1.11 17.33 20.08
C GLU A 103 -0.97 18.75 20.65
N ARG A 104 -2.02 19.58 20.55
CA ARG A 104 -1.99 20.95 21.09
C ARG A 104 -1.65 20.99 22.58
N LEU A 105 -2.15 20.04 23.36
CA LEU A 105 -1.85 19.96 24.79
C LEU A 105 -0.38 19.58 25.04
N VAL A 106 0.19 18.69 24.23
CA VAL A 106 1.60 18.30 24.30
C VAL A 106 2.52 19.47 23.90
N ASP A 107 2.18 20.20 22.84
CA ASP A 107 2.91 21.39 22.42
C ASP A 107 2.89 22.48 23.49
N GLU A 108 1.73 22.75 24.10
CA GLU A 108 1.60 23.68 25.22
C GLU A 108 2.42 23.23 26.43
N TYR A 109 2.49 21.92 26.70
CA TYR A 109 3.29 21.36 27.77
C TYR A 109 4.79 21.60 27.52
N ALA A 110 5.26 21.37 26.29
CA ALA A 110 6.64 21.63 25.90
C ALA A 110 7.00 23.12 26.02
N GLN A 111 6.09 24.02 25.63
CA GLN A 111 6.29 25.47 25.81
C GLN A 111 6.31 25.91 27.27
N ALA A 112 5.53 25.26 28.14
CA ALA A 112 5.51 25.58 29.56
C ALA A 112 6.73 25.03 30.32
N ASP A 113 7.45 24.08 29.73
CA ASP A 113 8.63 23.49 30.34
C ASP A 113 9.77 24.51 30.47
N GLY A 114 10.34 24.62 31.67
CA GLY A 114 11.33 25.65 32.02
C GLY A 114 10.79 27.06 32.29
N LEU A 115 9.54 27.39 31.92
CA LEU A 115 8.94 28.72 32.13
C LEU A 115 7.94 28.79 33.29
N ASP A 116 7.03 27.82 33.41
CA ASP A 116 6.03 27.77 34.49
C ASP A 116 5.76 26.33 34.93
N ARG A 117 6.41 25.92 36.02
CA ARG A 117 6.24 24.58 36.61
C ARG A 117 4.79 24.26 36.99
N ARG A 118 4.03 25.24 37.49
CA ARG A 118 2.64 24.99 37.92
C ARG A 118 1.74 24.76 36.71
N ARG A 119 1.97 25.48 35.61
CA ARG A 119 1.26 25.24 34.34
C ARG A 119 1.64 23.89 33.76
N ARG A 120 2.94 23.54 33.76
CA ARG A 120 3.45 22.25 33.30
C ARG A 120 2.77 21.07 34.00
N ASP A 121 2.69 21.09 35.33
CA ASP A 121 2.08 20.00 36.11
C ASP A 121 0.57 19.83 35.83
N ARG A 122 -0.13 20.94 35.54
CA ARG A 122 -1.55 20.88 35.14
C ARG A 122 -1.73 20.31 33.74
N LEU A 123 -0.88 20.72 32.80
CA LEU A 123 -0.90 20.22 31.42
C LEU A 123 -0.56 18.72 31.38
N ALA A 124 0.44 18.27 32.14
CA ALA A 124 0.77 16.86 32.31
C ALA A 124 -0.44 15.99 32.67
N LYS A 125 -1.20 16.41 33.69
CA LYS A 125 -2.42 15.72 34.13
C LYS A 125 -3.50 15.74 33.06
N LEU A 126 -3.69 16.90 32.42
CA LEU A 126 -4.72 17.09 31.40
C LEU A 126 -4.46 16.26 30.14
N ILE A 127 -3.20 16.11 29.71
CA ILE A 127 -2.80 15.25 28.59
C ILE A 127 -3.18 13.80 28.88
N VAL A 128 -2.74 13.26 30.02
CA VAL A 128 -3.01 11.85 30.39
C VAL A 128 -4.51 11.60 30.57
N GLU A 129 -5.24 12.54 31.17
CA GLU A 129 -6.70 12.44 31.33
C GLU A 129 -7.41 12.47 29.97
N THR A 130 -7.01 13.37 29.07
CA THR A 130 -7.58 13.49 27.72
C THR A 130 -7.32 12.21 26.93
N ALA A 131 -6.08 11.71 26.91
CA ALA A 131 -5.72 10.47 26.23
C ALA A 131 -6.51 9.26 26.76
N ARG A 132 -6.77 9.20 28.08
CA ARG A 132 -7.59 8.12 28.67
C ARG A 132 -9.07 8.25 28.30
N LYS A 133 -9.61 9.48 28.30
CA LYS A 133 -11.02 9.74 27.94
C LYS A 133 -11.32 9.40 26.48
N THR A 134 -10.37 9.64 25.58
CA THR A 134 -10.53 9.39 24.14
C THR A 134 -10.11 7.98 23.70
N GLY A 135 -9.54 7.17 24.60
CA GLY A 135 -9.02 5.83 24.28
C GLY A 135 -7.58 5.82 23.74
N LEU A 136 -7.04 6.98 23.35
CA LEU A 136 -5.70 7.13 22.76
C LEU A 136 -4.57 6.70 23.70
N ALA A 137 -4.78 6.69 25.02
CA ALA A 137 -3.81 6.14 25.97
C ALA A 137 -3.53 4.65 25.71
N SER A 138 -4.53 3.88 25.29
CA SER A 138 -4.34 2.47 24.96
C SER A 138 -3.58 2.31 23.64
N GLU A 139 -3.84 3.16 22.66
CA GLU A 139 -3.18 3.16 21.35
C GLU A 139 -1.71 3.55 21.47
N ALA A 140 -1.40 4.54 22.32
CA ALA A 140 -0.05 4.94 22.66
C ALA A 140 0.69 3.95 23.61
N GLY A 141 0.06 2.84 23.98
CA GLY A 141 0.68 1.83 24.85
C GLY A 141 0.95 2.31 26.28
N VAL A 142 0.11 3.21 26.81
CA VAL A 142 0.17 3.71 28.19
C VAL A 142 -0.60 2.78 29.13
N ALA A 143 0.10 2.17 30.08
CA ALA A 143 -0.53 1.37 31.13
C ALA A 143 -1.17 2.26 32.21
N ARG A 144 -2.15 1.71 32.95
CA ARG A 144 -2.77 2.42 34.09
C ARG A 144 -1.80 2.69 35.24
N THR A 145 -0.76 1.88 35.35
CA THR A 145 0.28 1.91 36.38
C THR A 145 1.47 2.80 36.01
N ASP A 146 1.53 3.32 34.79
CA ASP A 146 2.66 4.13 34.35
C ASP A 146 2.75 5.42 35.16
N ALA A 147 3.98 5.79 35.49
CA ALA A 147 4.26 7.10 36.06
C ALA A 147 3.84 8.20 35.07
N PRO A 148 3.35 9.36 35.53
CA PRO A 148 2.86 10.43 34.66
C PRO A 148 3.88 10.85 33.58
N ASP A 149 5.17 10.96 33.93
CA ASP A 149 6.21 11.34 32.97
C ASP A 149 6.45 10.28 31.88
N GLU A 150 6.32 9.01 32.23
CA GLU A 150 6.45 7.90 31.28
C GLU A 150 5.24 7.84 30.34
N ALA A 151 4.03 8.05 30.87
CA ALA A 151 2.81 8.16 30.07
C ALA A 151 2.89 9.31 29.06
N LEU A 152 3.43 10.47 29.47
CA LEU A 152 3.62 11.61 28.58
C LEU A 152 4.61 11.33 27.45
N ARG A 153 5.76 10.71 27.75
CA ARG A 153 6.74 10.34 26.72
C ARG A 153 6.16 9.38 25.68
N ARG A 154 5.36 8.41 26.12
CA ARG A 154 4.69 7.45 25.24
C ARG A 154 3.67 8.12 24.33
N ILE A 155 2.86 9.02 24.88
CA ILE A 155 1.89 9.80 24.10
C ILE A 155 2.59 10.68 23.07
N ASP A 156 3.67 11.35 23.45
CA ASP A 156 4.47 12.20 22.55
C ASP A 156 5.10 11.38 21.41
N ALA A 157 5.77 10.26 21.73
CA ALA A 157 6.34 9.36 20.74
C ALA A 157 5.28 8.81 19.77
N TRP A 158 4.12 8.39 20.29
CA TRP A 158 3.02 7.89 19.48
C TRP A 158 2.43 8.97 18.55
N LEU A 159 2.30 10.22 19.02
CA LEU A 159 1.86 11.33 18.19
C LEU A 159 2.88 11.65 17.07
N CYS A 160 4.17 11.56 17.36
CA CYS A 160 5.22 11.69 16.34
C CYS A 160 5.11 10.59 15.27
N ASP A 161 4.99 9.33 15.69
CA ASP A 161 4.83 8.20 14.77
C ASP A 161 3.58 8.34 13.89
N LEU A 162 2.48 8.84 14.45
CA LEU A 162 1.23 9.05 13.73
C LEU A 162 1.33 10.17 12.69
N LYS A 163 2.07 11.24 12.99
CA LYS A 163 2.33 12.33 12.03
C LYS A 163 3.22 11.88 10.88
N ASP A 164 4.18 10.98 11.17
CA ASP A 164 5.06 10.39 10.16
C ASP A 164 4.38 9.26 9.37
N PHE A 165 3.17 8.85 9.77
CA PHE A 165 2.44 7.79 9.10
C PHE A 165 1.89 8.23 7.74
N ALA A 166 2.44 7.62 6.69
CA ALA A 166 2.06 7.89 5.32
C ALA A 166 1.01 6.88 4.83
N VAL A 167 -0.12 7.38 4.34
CA VAL A 167 -1.21 6.59 3.76
C VAL A 167 -1.34 6.86 2.27
N LYS A 168 -1.93 5.92 1.53
CA LYS A 168 -2.20 6.12 0.09
C LYS A 168 -3.34 7.11 -0.09
N ASP A 169 -3.12 8.13 -0.90
CA ASP A 169 -4.13 9.11 -1.30
C ASP A 169 -4.69 8.74 -2.67
N GLY A 170 -5.81 8.01 -2.68
CA GLY A 170 -6.47 7.58 -3.90
C GLY A 170 -5.78 6.42 -4.65
N LEU A 171 -5.95 6.40 -5.97
CA LEU A 171 -5.50 5.34 -6.87
C LEU A 171 -4.56 5.88 -7.94
N HIS A 172 -3.62 5.04 -8.37
CA HIS A 172 -2.75 5.34 -9.52
C HIS A 172 -3.56 5.27 -10.81
N ILE A 173 -3.32 6.21 -11.73
CA ILE A 173 -3.85 6.14 -13.09
C ILE A 173 -2.67 5.99 -14.04
N TYR A 174 -2.58 4.83 -14.69
CA TYR A 174 -1.47 4.49 -15.57
C TYR A 174 -1.27 5.57 -16.66
N GLY A 175 -0.04 6.07 -16.78
CA GLY A 175 0.29 7.13 -17.72
C GLY A 175 -0.22 8.53 -17.35
N ARG A 176 -0.68 8.77 -16.11
CA ARG A 176 -1.08 10.11 -15.65
C ARG A 176 -0.31 10.53 -14.41
N SER A 177 0.09 11.79 -14.40
CA SER A 177 0.64 12.45 -13.22
C SER A 177 -0.49 13.30 -12.60
N PRO A 178 -0.60 13.37 -11.27
CA PRO A 178 -1.52 14.30 -10.63
C PRO A 178 -1.25 15.76 -11.06
N ASP A 179 -2.30 16.57 -11.11
CA ASP A 179 -2.17 18.00 -11.36
C ASP A 179 -1.36 18.64 -10.22
N GLY A 180 -0.32 19.40 -10.57
CA GLY A 180 0.56 20.03 -9.58
C GLY A 180 1.62 19.10 -8.97
N GLU A 181 1.80 17.87 -9.48
CA GLU A 181 2.88 16.98 -9.04
C GLU A 181 4.26 17.63 -9.22
N THR A 182 4.96 17.83 -8.10
CA THR A 182 6.27 18.51 -8.07
C THR A 182 7.42 17.52 -8.24
N ASP A 183 7.21 16.25 -7.90
CA ASP A 183 8.23 15.21 -8.02
C ASP A 183 8.54 14.92 -9.49
N ALA A 184 9.79 15.20 -9.89
CA ALA A 184 10.27 14.99 -11.25
C ALA A 184 10.28 13.50 -11.65
N LEU A 185 10.57 12.59 -10.72
CA LEU A 185 10.61 11.15 -10.99
C LEU A 185 9.21 10.61 -11.24
N ARG A 186 8.20 11.12 -10.53
CA ARG A 186 6.79 10.75 -10.75
C ARG A 186 6.28 11.22 -12.11
N ARG A 187 6.61 12.47 -12.49
CA ARG A 187 6.29 12.99 -13.83
C ARG A 187 6.95 12.17 -14.93
N GLN A 188 8.23 11.82 -14.76
CA GLN A 188 8.96 10.97 -15.69
C GLN A 188 8.37 9.55 -15.79
N SER A 189 7.97 8.95 -14.67
CA SER A 189 7.28 7.65 -14.67
C SER A 189 5.99 7.70 -15.46
N ALA A 190 5.14 8.71 -15.23
CA ALA A 190 3.90 8.87 -15.97
C ALA A 190 4.13 9.07 -17.48
N GLU A 191 5.23 9.73 -17.88
CA GLU A 191 5.60 9.89 -19.28
C GLU A 191 6.12 8.57 -19.90
N ALA A 192 6.94 7.82 -19.17
CA ALA A 192 7.40 6.50 -19.59
C ALA A 192 6.23 5.53 -19.74
N GLU A 193 5.29 5.54 -18.80
CA GLU A 193 4.05 4.75 -18.85
C GLU A 193 3.18 5.12 -20.07
N ARG A 194 3.10 6.39 -20.48
CA ARG A 194 2.35 6.80 -21.70
C ARG A 194 3.00 6.35 -22.99
N THR A 195 4.32 6.21 -22.99
CA THR A 195 5.12 5.92 -24.19
C THR A 195 5.27 4.41 -24.43
N ALA A 196 5.14 3.62 -23.37
CA ALA A 196 5.21 2.16 -23.39
C ALA A 196 3.99 1.52 -24.07
#